data_AF-A0A2V7WBZ8-F1
#
_entry.id   AF-A0A2V7WBZ8-F1
#
_cell.length_a   1.000
_cell.length_b   1.000
_cell.length_c   1.000
_cell.angle_alpha   90.00
_cell.angle_beta   90.00
_cell.angle_gamma   90.00
#
_symmetry.space_group_name_H-M   'P 1'
#
loop_
_entity.id
_entity.type
_entity.pdbx_description
1 polymer ?
#
loop_
_entity_poly.entity_id
_entity_poly.type
_entity_poly.pdbx_seq_one_letter_code
_entity_poly.pdbx_strand_id
1 'polypeptide(L)'
;MQKIARLSLAVLLLIASVTFAPPMKAAPCQDIFTTYYDCALNEVGHRYIFCGGGSNTSGTLSGAFKEIETDPCSCGDFSDTWYQWNGSSWVLISGPPSPTC
;
A
#
# COMPACT_ATOMS: atom_id res chain seq x y z
N MET A 1 -13.81 -21.14 49.16
CA MET A 1 -13.26 -21.44 47.82
C MET A 1 -13.83 -20.48 46.75
N GLN A 2 -13.73 -19.16 46.91
CA GLN A 2 -14.37 -18.18 46.00
C GLN A 2 -13.38 -17.21 45.32
N LYS A 3 -12.11 -17.17 45.78
CA LYS A 3 -11.08 -16.24 45.27
C LYS A 3 -10.34 -16.77 44.04
N ILE A 4 -10.26 -18.11 43.88
CA ILE A 4 -9.51 -18.75 42.79
C ILE A 4 -10.25 -18.60 41.45
N ALA A 5 -11.58 -18.75 41.44
CA ALA A 5 -12.39 -18.62 40.23
C ALA A 5 -12.36 -17.21 39.60
N ARG A 6 -12.16 -16.16 40.41
CA ARG A 6 -12.09 -14.77 39.92
C ARG A 6 -10.76 -14.45 39.25
N LEU A 7 -9.66 -15.05 39.69
CA LEU A 7 -8.35 -14.89 39.05
C LEU A 7 -8.32 -15.53 37.65
N SER A 8 -8.94 -16.69 37.49
CA SER A 8 -8.98 -17.41 36.20
C SER A 8 -9.70 -16.61 35.11
N LEU A 9 -10.79 -15.91 35.46
CA LEU A 9 -11.56 -15.12 34.49
C LEU A 9 -10.80 -13.87 34.02
N ALA A 10 -10.08 -13.20 34.92
CA ALA A 10 -9.28 -12.03 34.59
C ALA A 10 -8.10 -12.37 33.67
N VAL A 11 -7.46 -13.52 33.89
CA VAL A 11 -6.36 -14.01 33.03
C VAL A 11 -6.88 -14.41 31.64
N LEU A 12 -8.05 -15.07 31.54
CA LEU A 12 -8.67 -15.39 30.25
C LEU A 12 -9.07 -14.15 29.44
N LEU A 13 -9.58 -13.10 30.10
CA LEU A 13 -9.89 -11.82 29.45
C LEU A 13 -8.63 -11.09 28.96
N LEU A 14 -7.54 -11.14 29.73
CA LEU A 14 -6.25 -10.59 29.33
C LEU A 14 -5.66 -11.34 28.13
N ILE A 15 -5.70 -12.67 28.12
CA ILE A 15 -5.20 -13.49 27.00
C ILE A 15 -6.03 -13.24 25.73
N ALA A 16 -7.36 -13.14 25.85
CA ALA A 16 -8.21 -12.79 24.71
C ALA A 16 -7.89 -11.39 24.15
N SER A 17 -7.48 -10.43 24.99
CA SER A 17 -7.18 -9.08 24.52
C SER A 17 -5.87 -8.96 23.71
N VAL A 18 -4.91 -9.87 23.89
CA VAL A 18 -3.65 -9.88 23.11
C VAL A 18 -3.70 -10.72 21.84
N THR A 19 -4.68 -11.62 21.65
CA THR A 19 -4.73 -12.50 20.48
C THR A 19 -5.54 -11.95 19.30
N PHE A 20 -6.35 -10.92 19.50
CA PHE A 20 -7.28 -10.44 18.46
C PHE A 20 -7.06 -9.00 17.98
N ALA A 21 -6.11 -8.26 18.56
CA ALA A 21 -5.70 -7.00 17.97
C ALA A 21 -4.76 -7.31 16.79
N PRO A 22 -5.16 -7.06 15.52
CA PRO A 22 -4.19 -7.11 14.44
C PRO A 22 -3.04 -6.16 14.78
N PRO A 23 -1.79 -6.50 14.42
CA PRO A 23 -0.67 -5.60 14.65
C PRO A 23 -1.03 -4.24 14.04
N MET A 24 -1.10 -3.21 14.88
CA MET A 24 -1.31 -1.83 14.43
C MET A 24 -0.10 -1.46 13.57
N LYS A 25 -0.24 -1.63 12.26
CA LYS A 25 0.71 -1.09 11.29
C LYS A 25 0.51 0.42 11.33
N ALA A 26 1.58 1.17 11.61
CA ALA A 26 1.54 2.62 11.56
C ALA A 26 0.92 3.05 10.22
N ALA A 27 0.02 4.02 10.29
CA ALA A 27 -0.55 4.63 9.10
C ALA A 27 0.57 5.06 8.14
N PRO A 28 0.38 4.90 6.81
CA PRO A 28 1.34 5.41 5.83
C PRO A 28 1.59 6.90 6.09
N CYS A 29 2.87 7.33 6.04
CA CYS A 29 3.23 8.75 6.19
C CYS A 29 3.02 9.56 4.90
N GLN A 30 2.60 8.89 3.83
CA GLN A 30 2.28 9.46 2.52
C GLN A 30 1.21 8.59 1.84
N ASP A 31 0.36 9.22 1.04
CA ASP A 31 -0.41 8.53 0.02
C ASP A 31 0.56 8.00 -1.04
N ILE A 32 0.33 6.78 -1.53
CA ILE A 32 1.11 6.18 -2.60
C ILE A 32 0.15 5.72 -3.68
N PHE A 33 0.20 6.35 -4.84
CA PHE A 33 -0.57 5.98 -6.01
C PHE A 33 0.33 5.26 -7.00
N THR A 34 0.15 3.95 -7.16
CA THR A 34 0.81 3.19 -8.21
C THR A 34 -0.18 2.91 -9.33
N THR A 35 0.08 3.44 -10.52
CA THR A 35 -0.75 3.21 -11.70
C THR A 35 0.04 2.40 -12.72
N TYR A 36 -0.59 1.39 -13.33
CA TYR A 36 0.02 0.50 -14.31
C TYR A 36 -0.58 0.78 -15.67
N TYR A 37 0.27 0.83 -16.69
CA TYR A 37 -0.12 1.18 -18.06
C TYR A 37 0.29 0.11 -19.07
N ASP A 38 -0.50 -0.05 -20.12
CA ASP A 38 -0.10 -0.80 -21.31
C ASP A 38 0.88 -0.02 -22.19
N CYS A 39 1.24 -0.61 -23.33
CA CYS A 39 2.13 -0.04 -24.33
C CYS A 39 1.64 1.30 -24.92
N ALA A 40 0.32 1.46 -25.02
CA ALA A 40 -0.32 2.65 -25.55
C ALA A 40 -0.63 3.69 -24.47
N LEU A 41 -0.09 3.50 -23.25
CA LEU A 41 -0.34 4.35 -22.07
C LEU A 41 -1.80 4.36 -21.61
N ASN A 42 -2.58 3.32 -21.90
CA ASN A 42 -3.88 3.14 -21.26
C ASN A 42 -3.67 2.58 -19.86
N GLU A 43 -4.37 3.13 -18.87
CA GLU A 43 -4.40 2.55 -17.53
C GLU A 43 -5.00 1.14 -17.61
N VAL A 44 -4.25 0.16 -17.12
CA VAL A 44 -4.70 -1.24 -17.03
C VAL A 44 -4.99 -1.66 -15.60
N GLY A 45 -4.50 -0.91 -14.61
CA GLY A 45 -4.79 -1.15 -13.20
C GLY A 45 -4.04 -0.20 -12.29
N HIS A 46 -4.39 -0.24 -11.01
CA HIS A 46 -3.80 0.62 -10.01
C HIS A 46 -3.80 -0.01 -8.61
N ARG A 47 -2.94 0.52 -7.76
CA ARG A 47 -2.88 0.25 -6.34
C ARG A 47 -2.62 1.56 -5.59
N TYR A 48 -3.59 1.96 -4.78
CA TYR A 48 -3.54 3.16 -3.96
C TYR A 48 -3.44 2.78 -2.50
N ILE A 49 -2.58 3.46 -1.77
CA ILE A 49 -2.42 3.34 -0.33
C ILE A 49 -2.63 4.74 0.24
N PHE A 50 -3.54 4.86 1.21
CA PHE A 50 -3.90 6.15 1.78
C PHE A 50 -3.37 6.31 3.20
N CYS A 51 -3.02 7.54 3.56
CA CYS A 51 -2.65 7.99 4.90
C CYS A 51 -3.62 7.55 5.99
N GLY A 52 -4.92 7.50 5.68
CA GLY A 52 -5.96 7.01 6.59
C GLY A 52 -5.92 5.50 6.88
N GLY A 53 -4.92 4.78 6.36
CA GLY A 53 -4.81 3.32 6.44
C GLY A 53 -5.67 2.59 5.40
N GLY A 54 -6.35 3.32 4.52
CA GLY A 54 -7.10 2.76 3.41
C GLY A 54 -6.19 2.22 2.32
N SER A 55 -6.70 1.28 1.52
CA SER A 55 -6.07 0.91 0.26
C SER A 55 -7.14 0.57 -0.77
N ASN A 56 -6.85 0.86 -2.03
CA ASN A 56 -7.70 0.52 -3.16
C ASN A 56 -6.84 -0.18 -4.21
N THR A 57 -7.38 -1.18 -4.88
CA THR A 57 -6.65 -1.93 -5.91
C THR A 57 -7.65 -2.39 -6.96
N SER A 58 -7.31 -2.17 -8.23
CA SER A 58 -8.17 -2.52 -9.35
C SER A 58 -7.35 -2.88 -10.59
N GLY A 59 -7.96 -3.63 -11.51
CA GLY A 59 -7.37 -3.99 -12.79
C GLY A 59 -6.15 -4.90 -12.69
N THR A 60 -5.25 -4.75 -13.66
CA THR A 60 -4.01 -5.52 -13.82
C THR A 60 -2.85 -4.77 -13.17
N LEU A 61 -2.23 -5.36 -12.15
CA LEU A 61 -1.07 -4.79 -11.43
C LEU A 61 0.26 -5.08 -12.14
N SER A 62 0.25 -5.00 -13.46
CA SER A 62 1.36 -5.27 -14.37
C SER A 62 1.10 -4.54 -15.67
N GLY A 63 2.15 -4.25 -16.43
CA GLY A 63 2.05 -3.48 -17.66
C GLY A 63 3.41 -3.24 -18.31
N ALA A 64 3.42 -2.44 -19.36
CA ALA A 64 4.66 -1.96 -19.99
C ALA A 64 5.31 -0.86 -19.13
N PHE A 65 4.47 -0.04 -18.48
CA PHE A 65 4.91 1.06 -17.63
C PHE A 65 4.18 1.04 -16.29
N LYS A 66 4.78 1.68 -15.30
CA LYS A 66 4.08 2.11 -14.10
C LYS A 66 4.54 3.49 -13.67
N GLU A 67 3.62 4.21 -13.07
CA GLU A 67 3.82 5.48 -12.40
C GLU A 67 3.68 5.24 -10.91
N ILE A 68 4.54 5.87 -10.11
CA ILE A 68 4.43 5.92 -8.67
C ILE A 68 4.45 7.38 -8.26
N GLU A 69 3.28 7.85 -7.84
CA GLU A 69 3.06 9.15 -7.26
C GLU A 69 3.00 9.01 -5.73
N THR A 70 3.64 9.93 -5.01
CA THR A 70 3.60 9.99 -3.55
C THR A 70 3.24 11.38 -3.05
N ASP A 71 2.22 11.47 -2.21
CA ASP A 71 1.76 12.73 -1.61
C ASP A 71 1.86 12.65 -0.07
N PRO A 72 2.70 13.48 0.60
CA PRO A 72 2.84 13.43 2.05
C PRO A 72 1.60 13.91 2.80
N CYS A 73 1.14 13.13 3.78
CA CYS A 73 -0.13 13.37 4.47
C CYS A 73 -0.21 14.67 5.28
N SER A 74 0.93 15.15 5.77
CA SER A 74 1.00 16.21 6.76
C SER A 74 1.83 17.39 6.27
N CYS A 75 3.07 17.14 5.85
CA CYS A 75 3.95 18.11 5.21
C CYS A 75 5.05 17.36 4.44
N GLY A 76 5.41 17.83 3.24
CA GLY A 76 6.56 17.32 2.48
C GLY A 76 6.42 17.64 1.00
N ASP A 77 7.40 17.20 0.23
CA ASP A 77 7.35 17.35 -1.23
C ASP A 77 6.66 16.15 -1.88
N PHE A 78 5.82 16.46 -2.85
CA PHE A 78 5.27 15.51 -3.80
C PHE A 78 6.40 14.84 -4.62
N SER A 79 6.24 13.56 -4.96
CA SER A 79 7.10 12.91 -5.95
C SER A 79 6.29 12.15 -6.99
N ASP A 80 6.74 12.21 -8.24
CA ASP A 80 6.22 11.43 -9.36
C ASP A 80 7.40 10.74 -10.04
N THR A 81 7.31 9.41 -10.15
CA THR A 81 8.36 8.57 -10.70
C THR A 81 7.80 7.55 -11.67
N TRP A 82 8.43 7.45 -12.83
CA TRP A 82 8.02 6.56 -13.90
C TRP A 82 9.00 5.40 -14.06
N TYR A 83 8.45 4.22 -14.34
CA TYR A 83 9.23 3.01 -14.58
C TYR A 83 8.75 2.28 -15.83
N GLN A 84 9.69 1.68 -16.54
CA GLN A 84 9.43 0.78 -17.66
C GLN A 84 9.77 -0.67 -17.28
N TRP A 85 8.95 -1.62 -17.71
CA TRP A 85 9.26 -3.04 -17.60
C TRP A 85 10.21 -3.49 -18.72
N ASN A 86 11.37 -4.02 -18.37
CA ASN A 86 12.36 -4.52 -19.34
C ASN A 86 12.25 -6.04 -19.63
N GLY A 87 11.21 -6.71 -19.11
CA GLY A 87 11.06 -8.16 -19.17
C GLY A 87 11.48 -8.90 -17.89
N SER A 88 12.25 -8.26 -17.00
CA SER A 88 12.76 -8.87 -15.77
C SER A 88 12.62 -7.97 -14.53
N SER A 89 12.72 -6.66 -14.70
CA SER A 89 12.63 -5.68 -13.63
C SER A 89 12.05 -4.34 -14.10
N TRP A 90 11.60 -3.55 -13.13
CA TRP A 90 11.20 -2.16 -13.33
C TRP A 90 12.43 -1.27 -13.36
N VAL A 91 12.62 -0.55 -14.47
CA VAL A 91 13.72 0.40 -14.66
C VAL A 91 13.18 1.82 -14.57
N LEU A 92 13.79 2.66 -13.73
CA LEU A 92 13.43 4.06 -13.59
C LEU A 92 13.72 4.83 -14.90
N ILE A 93 12.78 5.66 -15.33
CA ILE A 93 12.91 6.54 -16.50
C ILE A 93 12.73 8.00 -16.10
N SER A 94 13.21 8.93 -16.92
CA SER A 94 13.35 10.35 -16.57
C SER A 94 12.05 11.17 -16.64
N GLY A 95 10.89 10.52 -16.74
CA GLY A 95 9.59 11.16 -16.84
C GLY A 95 8.56 10.29 -17.55
N PRO A 96 7.39 10.86 -17.90
CA PRO A 96 6.33 10.14 -18.59
C PRO A 96 6.86 9.51 -19.89
N PRO A 97 6.64 8.21 -20.09
CA PRO A 97 7.05 7.53 -21.31
C PRO A 97 6.22 8.04 -22.50
N SER A 98 6.78 7.88 -23.70
CA SER A 98 5.97 7.94 -24.92
C SER A 98 5.44 6.53 -25.24
N PRO A 99 4.30 6.42 -25.94
CA PRO A 99 3.88 5.14 -26.51
C PRO A 99 5.00 4.60 -27.40
N THR A 100 5.54 3.44 -27.04
CA THR A 100 6.77 2.88 -27.66
C THR A 100 6.59 1.42 -28.08
N CYS A 101 5.41 0.88 -27.81
CA CYS A 101 4.85 -0.33 -28.38
C CYS A 101 3.35 -0.03 -28.64
#